data_AF-A0A7J0AEP0-F1
#
_entry.id   AF-A0A7J0AEP0-F1
#
_cell.length_a   1.000
_cell.length_b   1.000
_cell.length_c   1.000
_cell.angle_alpha   90.00
_cell.angle_beta   90.00
_cell.angle_gamma   90.00
#
_symmetry.space_group_name_H-M   'P 1'
#
loop_
_entity.id
_entity.type
_entity.pdbx_description
1 polymer ?
#
loop_
_entity_poly.entity_id
_entity_poly.type
_entity_poly.pdbx_seq_one_letter_code
_entity_poly.pdbx_strand_id
1 'polypeptide(L)'
;MNINNVRRSPERLTNVYWSTLNIQAYGRDNLYPQRMLNLILNSPTGGSCCERYQTFIEGNGLNDTEFSEYIVNRAGDTVDDIYSLLAKDMALYHGFALHVNYNLACEIVELNHIPFQDCRLEEETEGGQVIYINVHPDWTGHKTRKGNKILVDKKHVDKIYVFNPIKEVVLSQIVASGGIDKYKGQILWFSMDGRFEYPKPIYDKAVTNLSTDEGLDNVKYRNTRNNFLMSGMLMRRKGTAMGLDDDGNERDGGSVSDDDFSKNLDIFQGDVNACSIIDITYQAEEDKPQFVPFEATNFDSKFDSTEKSTTERIYSAFGQEVFYLIRSGKTGWSGTVIAEAYEYYNSYVAKERRAISRAIKRIFDHWFEVVNRSEDYTVQPLVYVTNESNKSDGAHNNPE
;
A
#
# COMPACT_ATOMS: atom_id res chain seq x y z
N MET A 1 -32.72 -20.45 13.15
CA MET A 1 -32.41 -19.01 13.06
C MET A 1 -32.67 -18.58 11.62
N ASN A 2 -33.57 -17.62 11.37
CA ASN A 2 -33.91 -17.19 10.01
C ASN A 2 -32.73 -16.38 9.42
N ILE A 3 -32.29 -16.73 8.20
CA ILE A 3 -31.14 -16.10 7.53
C ILE A 3 -31.33 -14.58 7.31
N ASN A 4 -32.58 -14.12 7.41
CA ASN A 4 -32.98 -12.72 7.28
C ASN A 4 -32.78 -11.89 8.57
N ASN A 5 -32.66 -12.52 9.74
CA ASN A 5 -32.54 -11.83 11.04
C ASN A 5 -31.12 -11.90 11.62
N VAL A 6 -30.14 -12.43 10.87
CA VAL A 6 -28.74 -12.47 11.28
C VAL A 6 -28.13 -11.09 11.04
N ARG A 7 -27.54 -10.47 12.08
CA ARG A 7 -26.76 -9.24 11.91
C ARG A 7 -25.61 -9.51 10.93
N ARG A 8 -25.63 -8.84 9.78
CA ARG A 8 -24.58 -8.95 8.76
C ARG A 8 -23.58 -7.83 8.91
N SER A 9 -22.34 -8.10 8.58
CA SER A 9 -21.34 -7.04 8.40
C SER A 9 -21.79 -6.11 7.27
N PRO A 10 -21.55 -4.79 7.39
CA PRO A 10 -21.85 -3.85 6.30
C PRO A 10 -21.01 -4.18 5.06
N GLU A 11 -21.55 -3.88 3.89
CA GLU A 11 -20.80 -3.95 2.63
C GLU A 11 -19.64 -2.94 2.67
N ARG A 12 -18.41 -3.40 2.38
CA ARG A 12 -17.22 -2.53 2.36
C ARG A 12 -17.15 -1.66 1.12
N LEU A 13 -17.51 -2.23 -0.03
CA LEU A 13 -17.53 -1.56 -1.32
C LEU A 13 -18.97 -1.46 -1.82
N THR A 14 -19.50 -0.24 -1.82
CA THR A 14 -20.76 0.10 -2.49
C THR A 14 -20.45 1.24 -3.44
N ASN A 15 -20.64 1.03 -4.73
CA ASN A 15 -20.43 2.06 -5.74
C ASN A 15 -21.68 2.95 -5.82
N VAL A 16 -21.48 4.25 -5.99
CA VAL A 16 -22.56 5.24 -6.00
C VAL A 16 -22.35 6.16 -7.19
N TYR A 17 -23.42 6.52 -7.89
CA TYR A 17 -23.32 7.49 -8.97
C TYR A 17 -23.07 8.91 -8.45
N TRP A 18 -22.04 9.57 -8.96
CA TRP A 18 -21.71 10.96 -8.67
C TRP A 18 -22.02 11.85 -9.88
N SER A 19 -23.20 12.48 -9.84
CA SER A 19 -23.74 13.29 -10.95
C SER A 19 -22.91 14.51 -11.31
N THR A 20 -22.15 15.06 -10.37
CA THR A 20 -21.29 16.23 -10.58
C THR A 20 -20.20 15.96 -11.61
N LEU A 21 -19.64 14.75 -11.64
CA LEU A 21 -18.57 14.36 -12.56
C LEU A 21 -19.02 13.32 -13.59
N ASN A 22 -20.24 12.80 -13.45
CA ASN A 22 -20.79 11.69 -14.22
C ASN A 22 -20.00 10.38 -14.02
N ILE A 23 -19.55 10.09 -12.81
CA ILE A 23 -18.71 8.91 -12.52
C ILE A 23 -19.43 7.91 -11.65
N GLN A 24 -19.03 6.64 -11.79
CA GLN A 24 -19.24 5.64 -10.77
C GLN A 24 -18.22 5.89 -9.67
N ALA A 25 -18.67 6.21 -8.46
CA ALA A 25 -17.75 6.41 -7.34
C ALA A 25 -17.15 5.08 -6.89
N TYR A 26 -15.85 5.08 -6.68
CA TYR A 26 -15.12 3.90 -6.19
C TYR A 26 -15.27 3.81 -4.66
N GLY A 27 -16.36 3.18 -4.24
CA GLY A 27 -16.87 3.28 -2.86
C GLY A 27 -17.71 4.54 -2.63
N ARG A 28 -18.41 4.59 -1.49
CA ARG A 28 -19.39 5.67 -1.20
C ARG A 28 -18.79 7.07 -1.20
N ASP A 29 -17.54 7.19 -0.77
CA ASP A 29 -16.79 8.45 -0.72
C ASP A 29 -15.76 8.58 -1.85
N ASN A 30 -15.77 7.67 -2.82
CA ASN A 30 -14.84 7.62 -3.94
C ASN A 30 -13.35 7.42 -3.55
N LEU A 31 -13.07 7.05 -2.30
CA LEU A 31 -11.71 6.91 -1.74
C LEU A 31 -11.36 5.47 -1.36
N TYR A 32 -12.07 4.49 -1.90
CA TYR A 32 -11.80 3.08 -1.59
C TYR A 32 -10.35 2.67 -1.91
N PRO A 33 -9.77 2.95 -3.10
CA PRO A 33 -8.38 2.58 -3.40
C PRO A 33 -7.37 3.20 -2.42
N GLN A 34 -7.55 4.49 -2.09
CA GLN A 34 -6.68 5.23 -1.18
C GLN A 34 -6.71 4.62 0.24
N ARG A 35 -7.91 4.22 0.70
CA ARG A 35 -8.07 3.58 2.01
C ARG A 35 -7.41 2.21 2.06
N MET A 36 -7.56 1.42 1.01
CA MET A 36 -6.93 0.10 0.91
C MET A 36 -5.41 0.20 0.87
N LEU A 37 -4.88 1.19 0.14
CA LEU A 37 -3.46 1.50 0.13
C LEU A 37 -2.94 1.90 1.53
N ASN A 38 -3.63 2.78 2.24
CA ASN A 38 -3.21 3.17 3.59
C ASN A 38 -3.21 1.98 4.56
N LEU A 39 -4.22 1.11 4.48
CA LEU A 39 -4.30 -0.09 5.31
C LEU A 39 -3.12 -1.05 5.08
N ILE A 40 -2.72 -1.25 3.82
CA ILE A 40 -1.61 -2.15 3.52
C ILE A 40 -0.26 -1.54 3.90
N LEU A 41 -0.10 -0.22 3.74
CA LEU A 41 1.13 0.49 4.13
C LEU A 41 1.32 0.57 5.65
N ASN A 42 0.23 0.61 6.43
CA ASN A 42 0.30 0.67 7.89
C ASN A 42 0.50 -0.70 8.55
N SER A 43 0.18 -1.80 7.87
CA SER A 43 0.37 -3.16 8.37
C SER A 43 1.71 -3.71 7.90
N PRO A 44 2.72 -3.90 8.77
CA PRO A 44 4.01 -4.44 8.34
C PRO A 44 3.91 -5.87 7.82
N THR A 45 3.03 -6.70 8.41
CA THR A 45 2.78 -8.06 7.88
C THR A 45 2.11 -7.99 6.50
N GLY A 46 1.08 -7.15 6.37
CA GLY A 46 0.34 -6.94 5.13
C GLY A 46 1.21 -6.41 4.00
N GLY A 47 1.97 -5.35 4.27
CA GLY A 47 2.93 -4.76 3.33
C GLY A 47 3.95 -5.79 2.84
N SER A 48 4.56 -6.54 3.75
CA SER A 48 5.53 -7.60 3.38
C SER A 48 4.92 -8.69 2.49
N CYS A 49 3.68 -9.10 2.78
CA CYS A 49 2.97 -10.08 1.94
C CYS A 49 2.61 -9.48 0.57
N CYS A 50 2.19 -8.22 0.52
CA CYS A 50 1.85 -7.54 -0.72
C CYS A 50 3.08 -7.34 -1.61
N GLU A 51 4.21 -6.93 -1.04
CA GLU A 51 5.50 -6.82 -1.74
C GLU A 51 5.90 -8.16 -2.33
N ARG A 52 5.84 -9.26 -1.55
CA ARG A 52 6.12 -10.61 -2.08
C ARG A 52 5.18 -10.97 -3.22
N TYR A 53 3.89 -10.67 -3.10
CA TYR A 53 2.94 -10.91 -4.20
C TYR A 53 3.32 -10.14 -5.46
N GLN A 54 3.65 -8.85 -5.32
CA GLN A 54 4.16 -8.02 -6.42
C GLN A 54 5.41 -8.64 -7.05
N THR A 55 6.44 -9.00 -6.28
CA THR A 55 7.69 -9.55 -6.82
C THR A 55 7.44 -10.83 -7.63
N PHE A 56 6.52 -11.70 -7.18
CA PHE A 56 6.19 -12.91 -7.91
C PHE A 56 5.37 -12.64 -9.19
N ILE A 57 4.51 -11.60 -9.20
CA ILE A 57 3.84 -11.15 -10.44
C ILE A 57 4.86 -10.56 -11.40
N GLU A 58 5.80 -9.77 -10.89
CA GLU A 58 6.87 -9.15 -11.67
C GLU A 58 7.79 -10.22 -12.30
N GLY A 59 8.10 -11.27 -11.55
CA GLY A 59 8.97 -12.33 -12.05
C GLY A 59 10.40 -11.84 -12.24
N ASN A 60 11.12 -12.46 -13.17
CA ASN A 60 12.42 -11.99 -13.67
C ASN A 60 12.27 -11.09 -14.91
N GLY A 61 11.10 -10.48 -15.11
CA GLY A 61 10.78 -9.68 -16.30
C GLY A 61 10.27 -10.49 -17.48
N LEU A 62 10.13 -9.82 -18.63
CA LEU A 62 9.72 -10.44 -19.90
C LEU A 62 10.83 -11.34 -20.47
N ASN A 63 10.45 -12.47 -21.08
CA ASN A 63 11.43 -13.43 -21.63
C ASN A 63 12.27 -12.85 -22.77
N ASP A 64 11.66 -12.04 -23.64
CA ASP A 64 12.33 -11.44 -24.79
C ASP A 64 13.04 -10.15 -24.34
N THR A 65 14.38 -10.23 -24.23
CA THR A 65 15.20 -9.11 -23.76
C THR A 65 15.12 -7.89 -24.69
N GLU A 66 15.14 -8.09 -26.01
CA GLU A 66 15.08 -7.00 -26.98
C GLU A 66 13.73 -6.26 -26.88
N PHE A 67 12.64 -7.03 -26.70
CA PHE A 67 11.33 -6.43 -26.45
C PHE A 67 11.24 -5.74 -25.09
N SER A 68 11.82 -6.32 -24.05
CA SER A 68 11.77 -5.77 -22.68
C SER A 68 12.44 -4.39 -22.58
N GLU A 69 13.55 -4.19 -23.29
CA GLU A 69 14.35 -2.95 -23.29
C GLU A 69 13.81 -1.89 -24.26
N TYR A 70 12.78 -2.21 -25.06
CA TYR A 70 12.22 -1.27 -26.02
C TYR A 70 11.55 -0.07 -25.32
N ILE A 71 11.92 1.15 -25.74
CA ILE A 71 11.40 2.40 -25.18
C ILE A 71 10.03 2.70 -25.77
N VAL A 72 9.02 2.82 -24.91
CA VAL A 72 7.61 2.95 -25.33
C VAL A 72 7.03 4.35 -25.22
N ASN A 73 7.78 5.29 -24.62
CA ASN A 73 7.32 6.66 -24.46
C ASN A 73 8.44 7.71 -24.45
N ARG A 74 8.03 8.98 -24.43
CA ARG A 74 8.96 10.12 -24.43
C ARG A 74 9.67 10.33 -23.09
N ALA A 75 9.18 9.73 -22.01
CA ALA A 75 9.84 9.76 -20.71
C ALA A 75 11.07 8.84 -20.68
N GLY A 76 11.16 7.90 -21.63
CA GLY A 76 12.25 6.94 -21.72
C GLY A 76 11.95 5.63 -21.00
N ASP A 77 10.69 5.37 -20.62
CA ASP A 77 10.32 4.12 -19.97
C ASP A 77 10.37 2.97 -20.99
N THR A 78 10.92 1.84 -20.55
CA THR A 78 10.97 0.60 -21.31
C THR A 78 9.68 -0.21 -21.15
N VAL A 79 9.48 -1.26 -21.95
CA VAL A 79 8.35 -2.19 -21.74
C VAL A 79 8.43 -2.82 -20.35
N ASP A 80 9.63 -3.16 -19.88
CA ASP A 80 9.84 -3.77 -18.56
C ASP A 80 9.51 -2.79 -17.41
N ASP A 81 9.88 -1.51 -17.55
CA ASP A 81 9.49 -0.47 -16.58
C ASP A 81 7.96 -0.36 -16.45
N ILE A 82 7.26 -0.36 -17.60
CA ILE A 82 5.79 -0.38 -17.62
C ILE A 82 5.26 -1.67 -16.99
N TYR A 83 5.85 -2.82 -17.30
CA TYR A 83 5.43 -4.10 -16.73
C TYR A 83 5.56 -4.11 -15.19
N SER A 84 6.65 -3.61 -14.64
CA SER A 84 6.87 -3.48 -13.19
C SER A 84 5.78 -2.61 -12.53
N LEU A 85 5.41 -1.48 -13.15
CA LEU A 85 4.32 -0.62 -12.70
C LEU A 85 2.95 -1.33 -12.74
N LEU A 86 2.70 -2.16 -13.77
CA LEU A 86 1.49 -2.97 -13.87
C LEU A 86 1.44 -4.08 -12.83
N ALA A 87 2.57 -4.73 -12.53
CA ALA A 87 2.66 -5.74 -11.48
C ALA A 87 2.32 -5.13 -10.11
N LYS A 88 2.81 -3.92 -9.84
CA LYS A 88 2.49 -3.16 -8.63
C LYS A 88 0.99 -2.82 -8.53
N ASP A 89 0.39 -2.28 -9.58
CA ASP A 89 -1.04 -1.95 -9.59
C ASP A 89 -1.91 -3.22 -9.46
N MET A 90 -1.52 -4.31 -10.13
CA MET A 90 -2.18 -5.61 -9.99
C MET A 90 -2.13 -6.12 -8.55
N ALA A 91 -0.98 -6.00 -7.87
CA ALA A 91 -0.84 -6.41 -6.48
C ALA A 91 -1.68 -5.55 -5.52
N LEU A 92 -1.66 -4.23 -5.70
CA LEU A 92 -2.32 -3.27 -4.81
C LEU A 92 -3.83 -3.18 -5.02
N TYR A 93 -4.31 -3.30 -6.25
CA TYR A 93 -5.70 -2.98 -6.61
C TYR A 93 -6.41 -4.08 -7.38
N HIS A 94 -5.72 -5.15 -7.80
CA HIS A 94 -6.30 -6.22 -8.62
C HIS A 94 -6.81 -5.72 -10.00
N GLY A 95 -6.18 -4.66 -10.50
CA GLY A 95 -6.46 -4.03 -11.79
C GLY A 95 -5.35 -3.04 -12.14
N PHE A 96 -5.33 -2.58 -13.40
CA PHE A 96 -4.34 -1.64 -13.89
C PHE A 96 -4.90 -0.80 -15.06
N ALA A 97 -4.22 0.30 -15.37
CA ALA A 97 -4.61 1.20 -16.46
C ALA A 97 -3.40 1.59 -17.31
N LEU A 98 -3.56 1.52 -18.63
CA LEU A 98 -2.55 1.90 -19.61
C LEU A 98 -3.12 2.95 -20.55
N HIS A 99 -2.40 4.06 -20.71
CA HIS A 99 -2.74 5.13 -21.63
C HIS A 99 -1.96 5.01 -22.92
N VAL A 100 -2.66 5.16 -24.05
CA VAL A 100 -2.08 5.05 -25.38
C VAL A 100 -2.38 6.26 -26.23
N ASN A 101 -1.37 6.74 -26.97
CA ASN A 101 -1.53 7.78 -27.99
C ASN A 101 -1.42 7.21 -29.40
N TYR A 102 -2.04 7.91 -30.34
CA TYR A 102 -2.16 7.48 -31.73
C TYR A 102 -1.51 8.46 -32.71
N ASN A 103 -1.01 7.95 -33.83
CA ASN A 103 -0.62 8.75 -34.99
C ASN A 103 -1.83 9.05 -35.91
N LEU A 104 -1.59 9.79 -36.99
CA LEU A 104 -2.62 10.10 -38.00
C LEU A 104 -3.11 8.85 -38.78
N ALA A 105 -2.33 7.77 -38.81
CA ALA A 105 -2.73 6.49 -39.39
C ALA A 105 -3.57 5.62 -38.42
N CYS A 106 -3.93 6.17 -37.25
CA CYS A 106 -4.66 5.49 -36.19
C CYS A 106 -3.91 4.27 -35.61
N GLU A 107 -2.58 4.32 -35.59
CA GLU A 107 -1.71 3.32 -34.97
C GLU A 107 -1.18 3.85 -33.65
N ILE A 108 -0.94 2.94 -32.69
CA ILE A 108 -0.42 3.31 -31.37
C ILE A 108 1.07 3.63 -31.50
N VAL A 109 1.49 4.77 -30.92
CA VAL A 109 2.88 5.24 -30.96
C VAL A 109 3.49 5.52 -29.58
N GLU A 110 2.67 5.51 -28.54
CA GLU A 110 3.12 5.81 -27.18
C GLU A 110 2.29 5.04 -26.17
N LEU A 111 2.95 4.52 -25.15
CA LEU A 111 2.35 3.79 -24.03
C LEU A 111 2.82 4.39 -22.72
N ASN A 112 1.87 4.80 -21.87
CA ASN A 112 2.14 5.32 -20.54
C ASN A 112 1.36 4.54 -19.49
N HIS A 113 1.97 4.33 -18.33
CA HIS A 113 1.26 3.87 -17.15
C HIS A 113 0.44 5.02 -16.56
N ILE A 114 -0.80 4.75 -16.14
CA ILE A 114 -1.57 5.65 -15.28
C ILE A 114 -1.81 4.91 -13.96
N PRO A 115 -1.48 5.50 -12.80
CA PRO A 115 -1.79 4.91 -11.51
C PRO A 115 -3.26 4.51 -11.44
N PHE A 116 -3.53 3.24 -11.16
CA PHE A 116 -4.91 2.73 -11.22
C PHE A 116 -5.88 3.48 -10.28
N GLN A 117 -5.39 3.88 -9.10
CA GLN A 117 -6.15 4.66 -8.12
C GLN A 117 -6.59 6.05 -8.62
N ASP A 118 -5.98 6.57 -9.69
CA ASP A 118 -6.30 7.87 -10.29
C ASP A 118 -7.43 7.75 -11.33
N CYS A 119 -7.82 6.53 -11.72
CA CYS A 119 -8.87 6.27 -12.70
C CYS A 119 -10.24 6.07 -12.05
N ARG A 120 -11.28 6.65 -12.65
CA ARG A 120 -12.69 6.36 -12.34
C ARG A 120 -13.47 6.05 -13.62
N LEU A 121 -14.37 5.08 -13.54
CA LEU A 121 -15.27 4.72 -14.62
C LEU A 121 -16.34 5.80 -14.74
N GLU A 122 -16.65 6.20 -15.97
CA GLU A 122 -17.86 6.96 -16.21
C GLU A 122 -19.10 6.07 -15.98
N GLU A 123 -20.25 6.69 -15.70
CA GLU A 123 -21.52 5.98 -15.65
C GLU A 123 -21.78 5.20 -16.94
N GLU A 124 -22.30 3.98 -16.79
CA GLU A 124 -22.65 3.15 -17.93
C GLU A 124 -23.73 3.82 -18.79
N THR A 125 -23.56 3.68 -20.10
CA THR A 125 -24.64 3.97 -21.06
C THR A 125 -25.78 2.96 -20.89
N GLU A 126 -26.94 3.23 -21.50
CA GLU A 126 -28.08 2.30 -21.52
C GLU A 126 -27.71 0.89 -22.02
N GLY A 127 -26.66 0.78 -22.85
CA GLY A 127 -26.13 -0.49 -23.35
C GLY A 127 -25.11 -1.17 -22.42
N GLY A 128 -24.89 -0.69 -21.20
CA GLY A 128 -23.92 -1.23 -20.25
C GLY A 128 -22.46 -0.99 -20.63
N GLN A 129 -22.19 0.03 -21.46
CA GLN A 129 -20.82 0.37 -21.89
C GLN A 129 -20.36 1.65 -21.21
N VAL A 130 -19.11 1.62 -20.73
CA VAL A 130 -18.39 2.82 -20.27
C VAL A 130 -17.63 3.40 -21.46
N ILE A 131 -17.89 4.68 -21.78
CA ILE A 131 -17.25 5.37 -22.91
C ILE A 131 -15.96 6.05 -22.48
N TYR A 132 -15.95 6.68 -21.30
CA TYR A 132 -14.83 7.46 -20.79
C TYR A 132 -14.30 6.92 -19.46
N ILE A 133 -12.99 7.07 -19.28
CA ILE A 133 -12.30 6.97 -18.00
C ILE A 133 -11.99 8.40 -17.55
N ASN A 134 -12.39 8.72 -16.33
CA ASN A 134 -12.11 9.99 -15.68
C ASN A 134 -10.81 9.83 -14.89
N VAL A 135 -9.81 10.67 -15.18
CA VAL A 135 -8.50 10.63 -14.54
C VAL A 135 -8.30 11.89 -13.73
N HIS A 136 -7.92 11.72 -12.46
CA HIS A 136 -7.56 12.83 -11.58
C HIS A 136 -6.32 12.45 -10.77
N PRO A 137 -5.30 13.33 -10.66
CA PRO A 137 -4.03 12.99 -10.03
C PRO A 137 -4.07 12.78 -8.51
N ASP A 138 -5.22 13.04 -7.87
CA ASP A 138 -5.51 12.78 -6.46
C ASP A 138 -7.00 12.98 -6.14
N TRP A 139 -7.76 11.92 -5.99
CA TRP A 139 -9.20 11.99 -5.68
C TRP A 139 -9.54 12.51 -4.27
N THR A 140 -8.56 12.62 -3.37
CA THR A 140 -8.76 13.30 -2.07
C THR A 140 -8.79 14.82 -2.21
N GLY A 141 -8.26 15.33 -3.32
CA GLY A 141 -8.14 16.75 -3.62
C GLY A 141 -7.09 17.47 -2.78
N HIS A 142 -6.25 16.79 -1.99
CA HIS A 142 -5.25 17.43 -1.14
C HIS A 142 -3.94 17.76 -1.87
N LYS A 143 -3.69 17.14 -3.02
CA LYS A 143 -2.49 17.37 -3.84
C LYS A 143 -2.40 18.82 -4.33
N THR A 144 -1.20 19.38 -4.24
CA THR A 144 -0.90 20.73 -4.71
C THR A 144 0.04 20.70 -5.90
N ARG A 145 -0.15 21.60 -6.87
CA ARG A 145 0.78 21.85 -7.98
C ARG A 145 1.16 23.32 -7.98
N LYS A 146 2.47 23.60 -7.82
CA LYS A 146 3.00 24.97 -7.70
C LYS A 146 2.31 25.80 -6.59
N GLY A 147 2.00 25.16 -5.45
CA GLY A 147 1.32 25.80 -4.31
C GLY A 147 -0.20 25.89 -4.41
N ASN A 148 -0.81 25.62 -5.57
CA ASN A 148 -2.27 25.61 -5.74
C ASN A 148 -2.84 24.21 -5.55
N LYS A 149 -3.92 24.10 -4.76
CA LYS A 149 -4.64 22.84 -4.54
C LYS A 149 -5.36 22.41 -5.82
N ILE A 150 -5.18 21.15 -6.22
CA ILE A 150 -5.88 20.56 -7.35
C ILE A 150 -7.25 20.09 -6.86
N LEU A 151 -8.30 20.82 -7.22
CA LEU A 151 -9.66 20.51 -6.80
C LEU A 151 -10.26 19.39 -7.65
N VAL A 152 -11.06 18.53 -7.03
CA VAL A 152 -11.81 17.47 -7.72
C VAL A 152 -13.02 18.09 -8.42
N ASP A 153 -12.79 18.71 -9.58
CA ASP A 153 -13.81 19.36 -10.40
C ASP A 153 -13.67 18.97 -11.88
N LYS A 154 -14.65 19.37 -12.70
CA LYS A 154 -14.64 19.07 -14.15
C LYS A 154 -13.46 19.67 -14.91
N LYS A 155 -12.72 20.63 -14.33
CA LYS A 155 -11.59 21.30 -14.99
C LYS A 155 -10.29 20.53 -14.81
N HIS A 156 -10.12 19.89 -13.65
CA HIS A 156 -8.92 19.13 -13.31
C HIS A 156 -9.08 17.62 -13.53
N VAL A 157 -10.30 17.15 -13.77
CA VAL A 157 -10.58 15.77 -14.17
C VAL A 157 -10.51 15.65 -15.69
N ASP A 158 -9.60 14.83 -16.18
CA ASP A 158 -9.46 14.53 -17.59
C ASP A 158 -10.37 13.36 -17.98
N LYS A 159 -11.24 13.58 -18.97
CA LYS A 159 -12.02 12.51 -19.61
C LYS A 159 -11.26 11.96 -20.82
N ILE A 160 -10.94 10.68 -20.78
CA ILE A 160 -10.19 9.98 -21.82
C ILE A 160 -11.00 8.77 -22.28
N TYR A 161 -11.00 8.47 -23.58
CA TYR A 161 -11.80 7.37 -24.12
C TYR A 161 -11.31 6.01 -23.61
N VAL A 162 -12.23 5.06 -23.43
CA VAL A 162 -11.89 3.66 -23.18
C VAL A 162 -11.23 3.06 -24.43
N PHE A 163 -10.25 2.17 -24.21
CA PHE A 163 -9.52 1.49 -25.27
C PHE A 163 -10.42 0.71 -26.22
N ASN A 164 -10.40 1.16 -27.47
CA ASN A 164 -11.00 0.54 -28.63
C ASN A 164 -10.13 0.89 -29.85
N PRO A 165 -9.13 0.05 -30.19
CA PRO A 165 -8.11 0.36 -31.20
C PRO A 165 -8.60 0.15 -32.64
N ILE A 166 -9.92 -0.04 -32.85
CA ILE A 166 -10.51 -0.13 -34.19
C ILE A 166 -10.31 1.21 -34.91
N LYS A 167 -9.70 1.21 -36.09
CA LYS A 167 -9.28 2.42 -36.82
C LYS A 167 -10.44 3.40 -37.05
N GLU A 168 -11.62 2.88 -37.41
CA GLU A 168 -12.83 3.68 -37.63
C GLU A 168 -13.29 4.38 -36.34
N VAL A 169 -13.17 3.69 -35.21
CA VAL A 169 -13.54 4.25 -33.89
C VAL A 169 -12.54 5.33 -33.48
N VAL A 170 -11.24 5.05 -33.60
CA VAL A 170 -10.18 6.02 -33.28
C VAL A 170 -10.34 7.28 -34.14
N LEU A 171 -10.54 7.14 -35.45
CA LEU A 171 -10.77 8.27 -36.34
C LEU A 171 -12.00 9.09 -35.94
N SER A 172 -13.11 8.42 -35.62
CA SER A 172 -14.34 9.09 -35.17
C SER A 172 -14.13 9.89 -33.88
N GLN A 173 -13.35 9.36 -32.93
CA GLN A 173 -13.02 10.02 -31.66
C GLN A 173 -12.07 11.20 -31.85
N ILE A 174 -11.13 11.09 -32.78
CA ILE A 174 -10.23 12.20 -33.15
C ILE A 174 -11.04 13.36 -33.75
N VAL A 175 -11.96 13.06 -34.67
CA VAL A 175 -12.84 14.06 -35.27
C VAL A 175 -13.75 14.69 -34.21
N ALA A 176 -14.36 13.88 -33.35
CA ALA A 176 -15.21 14.36 -32.25
C ALA A 176 -14.45 15.26 -31.25
N SER A 177 -13.17 14.97 -31.02
CA SER A 177 -12.27 15.80 -30.19
C SER A 177 -11.84 17.11 -30.88
N GLY A 178 -12.15 17.29 -32.17
CA GLY A 178 -11.79 18.47 -32.95
C GLY A 178 -10.35 18.46 -33.49
N GLY A 179 -9.79 17.27 -33.73
CA GLY A 179 -8.45 17.06 -34.30
C GLY A 179 -7.52 16.24 -33.40
N ILE A 180 -6.44 15.71 -33.98
CA ILE A 180 -5.46 14.85 -33.28
C ILE A 180 -4.78 15.59 -32.11
N ASP A 181 -4.52 16.89 -32.26
CA ASP A 181 -3.86 17.71 -31.22
C ASP A 181 -4.69 17.86 -29.93
N LYS A 182 -6.01 17.72 -30.03
CA LYS A 182 -6.94 17.78 -28.90
C LYS A 182 -7.35 16.41 -28.39
N TYR A 183 -7.03 15.35 -29.14
CA TYR A 183 -7.36 13.98 -28.79
C TYR A 183 -6.40 13.48 -27.71
N LYS A 184 -6.94 13.15 -26.54
CA LYS A 184 -6.15 12.71 -25.38
C LYS A 184 -5.81 11.22 -25.41
N GLY A 185 -5.96 10.54 -26.54
CA GLY A 185 -5.72 9.10 -26.64
C GLY A 185 -6.81 8.23 -26.00
N GLN A 186 -6.45 7.00 -25.65
CA GLN A 186 -7.35 6.03 -25.01
C GLN A 186 -6.72 5.39 -23.77
N ILE A 187 -7.54 4.86 -22.87
CA ILE A 187 -7.10 4.10 -21.70
C ILE A 187 -7.58 2.66 -21.79
N LEU A 188 -6.63 1.72 -21.81
CA LEU A 188 -6.89 0.31 -21.55
C LEU A 188 -7.02 0.13 -20.04
N TRP A 189 -8.26 0.12 -19.59
CA TRP A 189 -8.60 -0.14 -18.19
C TRP A 189 -8.88 -1.63 -18.02
N PHE A 190 -8.21 -2.27 -17.05
CA PHE A 190 -8.33 -3.69 -16.78
C PHE A 190 -8.66 -3.96 -15.31
N SER A 191 -9.59 -4.88 -15.09
CA SER A 191 -9.98 -5.39 -13.78
C SER A 191 -10.09 -6.91 -13.84
N MET A 192 -9.59 -7.56 -12.80
CA MET A 192 -9.68 -9.01 -12.65
C MET A 192 -11.07 -9.50 -12.19
N ASP A 193 -11.89 -8.62 -11.65
CA ASP A 193 -13.23 -8.95 -11.13
C ASP A 193 -14.31 -8.88 -12.21
N GLY A 194 -14.06 -8.18 -13.30
CA GLY A 194 -15.02 -8.08 -14.39
C GLY A 194 -14.73 -6.93 -15.35
N ARG A 195 -15.45 -6.90 -16.46
CA ARG A 195 -15.38 -5.79 -17.40
C ARG A 195 -16.11 -4.59 -16.80
N PHE A 196 -15.44 -3.45 -16.70
CA PHE A 196 -15.98 -2.22 -16.11
C PHE A 196 -16.51 -2.38 -14.67
N GLU A 197 -16.01 -3.39 -13.94
CA GLU A 197 -16.32 -3.56 -12.52
C GLU A 197 -15.09 -3.24 -11.68
N TYR A 198 -15.22 -2.29 -10.76
CA TYR A 198 -14.14 -1.92 -9.86
C TYR A 198 -13.60 -3.14 -9.09
N PRO A 199 -12.31 -3.47 -9.24
CA PRO A 199 -11.74 -4.66 -8.65
C PRO A 199 -11.62 -4.53 -7.13
N LYS A 200 -11.63 -5.65 -6.43
CA LYS A 200 -11.27 -5.71 -5.01
C LYS A 200 -9.87 -6.30 -4.89
N PRO A 201 -8.96 -5.64 -4.17
CA PRO A 201 -7.66 -6.24 -3.90
C PRO A 201 -7.83 -7.57 -3.16
N ILE A 202 -6.91 -8.52 -3.42
CA ILE A 202 -6.98 -9.86 -2.82
C ILE A 202 -6.98 -9.84 -1.29
N TYR A 203 -6.44 -8.77 -0.69
CA TYR A 203 -6.39 -8.57 0.75
C TYR A 203 -7.64 -7.91 1.35
N ASP A 204 -8.66 -7.53 0.54
CA ASP A 204 -9.93 -6.99 1.06
C ASP A 204 -10.57 -7.94 2.10
N LYS A 205 -10.45 -9.26 1.88
CA LYS A 205 -10.94 -10.28 2.83
C LYS A 205 -10.27 -10.22 4.20
N ALA A 206 -9.09 -9.62 4.31
CA ALA A 206 -8.30 -9.54 5.54
C ALA A 206 -8.15 -8.11 6.11
N VAL A 207 -8.92 -7.13 5.63
CA VAL A 207 -8.88 -5.73 6.11
C VAL A 207 -8.93 -5.60 7.64
N THR A 208 -9.78 -6.37 8.30
CA THR A 208 -9.88 -6.35 9.77
C THR A 208 -8.60 -6.85 10.43
N ASN A 209 -7.93 -7.85 9.85
CA ASN A 209 -6.65 -8.34 10.36
C ASN A 209 -5.53 -7.33 10.08
N LEU A 210 -5.51 -6.67 8.92
CA LEU A 210 -4.54 -5.60 8.62
C LEU A 210 -4.62 -4.44 9.63
N SER A 211 -5.84 -3.99 9.95
CA SER A 211 -6.04 -2.95 10.98
C SER A 211 -5.70 -3.46 12.39
N THR A 212 -5.90 -4.74 12.66
CA THR A 212 -5.50 -5.35 13.95
C THR A 212 -3.98 -5.42 14.06
N ASP A 213 -3.25 -5.74 12.98
CA ASP A 213 -1.78 -5.78 12.91
C ASP A 213 -1.20 -4.41 13.30
N GLU A 214 -1.66 -3.34 12.65
CA GLU A 214 -1.31 -1.95 12.99
C GLU A 214 -1.65 -1.62 14.46
N GLY A 215 -2.85 -2.02 14.92
CA GLY A 215 -3.29 -1.78 16.29
C GLY A 215 -2.41 -2.47 17.34
N LEU A 216 -1.98 -3.71 17.08
CA LEU A 216 -1.07 -4.46 17.95
C LEU A 216 0.29 -3.78 18.04
N ASP A 217 0.84 -3.32 16.92
CA ASP A 217 2.11 -2.60 16.89
C ASP A 217 2.04 -1.27 17.62
N ASN A 218 0.94 -0.53 17.48
CA ASN A 218 0.70 0.69 18.26
C ASN A 218 0.67 0.42 19.78
N VAL A 219 0.04 -0.68 20.20
CA VAL A 219 0.03 -1.08 21.62
C VAL A 219 1.43 -1.44 22.11
N LYS A 220 2.17 -2.26 21.35
CA LYS A 220 3.55 -2.63 21.67
C LYS A 220 4.47 -1.43 21.71
N TYR A 221 4.39 -0.55 20.71
CA TYR A 221 5.15 0.69 20.65
C TYR A 221 4.90 1.55 21.88
N ARG A 222 3.63 1.76 22.24
CA ARG A 222 3.26 2.53 23.44
C ARG A 222 3.79 1.87 24.71
N ASN A 223 3.66 0.55 24.85
CA ASN A 223 4.15 -0.16 26.03
C ASN A 223 5.68 -0.07 26.16
N THR A 224 6.40 -0.20 25.04
CA THR A 224 7.86 -0.08 25.00
C THR A 224 8.32 1.35 25.31
N ARG A 225 7.70 2.36 24.71
CA ARG A 225 8.10 3.78 24.88
C ARG A 225 7.69 4.38 26.21
N ASN A 226 6.53 3.99 26.74
CA ASN A 226 6.02 4.51 28.01
C ASN A 226 6.37 3.60 29.20
N ASN A 227 7.45 2.82 29.04
CA ASN A 227 8.05 1.95 30.03
C ASN A 227 7.15 0.76 30.43
N PHE A 228 7.58 -0.47 30.09
CA PHE A 228 6.97 -1.72 30.57
C PHE A 228 6.83 -1.78 32.10
N LEU A 229 7.56 -0.91 32.80
CA LEU A 229 7.52 -0.66 34.22
C LEU A 229 6.67 0.59 34.46
N MET A 230 5.39 0.42 34.79
CA MET A 230 4.67 1.49 35.46
C MET A 230 5.40 1.78 36.76
N SER A 231 6.15 2.88 36.81
CA SER A 231 6.99 3.18 37.96
C SER A 231 6.11 3.33 39.21
N GLY A 232 5.02 4.08 39.16
CA GLY A 232 4.14 4.30 40.30
C GLY A 232 3.63 5.72 40.32
N MET A 233 2.93 6.10 41.38
CA MET A 233 2.51 7.47 41.63
C MET A 233 3.42 8.10 42.68
N LEU A 234 4.06 9.22 42.34
CA LEU A 234 4.79 10.05 43.31
C LEU A 234 3.79 11.03 43.96
N MET A 235 3.44 10.78 45.22
CA MET A 235 2.60 11.67 46.01
C MET A 235 3.49 12.63 46.81
N ARG A 236 3.30 13.93 46.59
CA ARG A 236 3.87 14.98 47.44
C ARG A 236 2.77 15.84 48.03
N ARG A 237 2.98 16.32 49.25
CA ARG A 237 2.14 17.36 49.84
C ARG A 237 2.47 18.69 49.17
N LYS A 238 1.46 19.49 48.83
CA LYS A 238 1.70 20.86 48.33
C LYS A 238 2.40 21.65 49.44
N GLY A 239 3.65 22.03 49.22
CA GLY A 239 4.41 22.82 50.17
C GLY A 239 3.81 24.22 50.31
N THR A 240 3.44 24.61 51.52
CA THR A 240 3.36 26.02 51.91
C THR A 240 4.79 26.45 52.21
N ALA A 241 5.41 27.23 51.31
CA ALA A 241 6.72 27.80 51.58
C ALA A 241 6.55 28.92 52.61
N MET A 242 6.88 28.67 53.88
CA MET A 242 7.24 29.76 54.79
C MET A 242 8.74 30.01 54.61
N GLY A 243 9.09 30.99 53.78
CA GLY A 243 10.40 31.62 53.81
C GLY A 243 10.34 32.80 54.76
N LEU A 244 11.25 32.90 55.72
CA LEU A 244 11.47 34.13 56.50
C LEU A 244 12.58 34.94 55.81
N ASP A 245 12.43 36.26 55.72
CA ASP A 245 13.50 37.16 55.31
C ASP A 245 14.56 37.35 56.42
N ASP A 246 15.67 38.02 56.11
CA ASP A 246 16.78 38.27 57.05
C ASP A 246 16.39 39.09 58.29
N ASP A 247 15.17 39.66 58.33
CA ASP A 247 14.59 40.38 59.47
C ASP A 247 13.48 39.57 60.19
N GLY A 248 13.27 38.31 59.82
CA GLY A 248 12.33 37.41 60.49
C GLY A 248 10.86 37.63 60.17
N ASN A 249 10.53 38.24 59.02
CA ASN A 249 9.15 38.35 58.51
C ASN A 249 8.89 37.36 57.38
N GLU A 250 7.64 36.86 57.30
CA GLU A 250 7.20 35.93 56.26
C GLU A 250 7.34 36.59 54.87
N ARG A 251 8.26 36.09 54.06
CA ARG A 251 8.32 36.35 52.62
C ARG A 251 7.39 35.34 51.95
N ASP A 252 6.44 35.84 51.17
CA ASP A 252 5.63 35.05 50.25
C ASP A 252 6.58 34.48 49.18
N GLY A 253 7.15 33.33 49.50
CA GLY A 253 8.14 32.64 48.70
C GLY A 253 7.47 32.24 47.40
N GLY A 254 7.87 32.90 46.31
CA GLY A 254 7.39 32.63 44.96
C GLY A 254 7.28 31.12 44.75
N SER A 255 6.05 30.66 44.54
CA SER A 255 5.75 29.26 44.29
C SER A 255 6.72 28.75 43.24
N VAL A 256 7.55 27.75 43.56
CA VAL A 256 8.02 26.85 42.51
C VAL A 256 6.74 26.35 41.87
N SER A 257 6.45 26.82 40.67
CA SER A 257 5.18 26.54 40.01
C SER A 257 5.04 25.02 39.95
N ASP A 258 3.86 24.48 40.26
CA ASP A 258 3.62 23.03 40.15
C ASP A 258 3.96 22.52 38.72
N ASP A 259 3.98 23.42 37.74
CA ASP A 259 4.43 23.23 36.37
C ASP A 259 5.93 22.93 36.25
N ASP A 260 6.82 23.56 37.03
CA ASP A 260 8.27 23.33 36.92
C ASP A 260 8.67 21.96 37.47
N PHE A 261 8.00 21.47 38.51
CA PHE A 261 8.22 20.12 39.02
C PHE A 261 7.70 19.06 38.05
N SER A 262 6.51 19.27 37.48
CA SER A 262 5.92 18.34 36.50
C SER A 262 6.77 18.26 35.23
N LYS A 263 7.29 19.39 34.74
CA LYS A 263 8.25 19.43 33.61
C LYS A 263 9.56 18.72 33.93
N ASN A 264 10.06 18.81 35.17
CA ASN A 264 11.23 18.03 35.57
C ASN A 264 10.93 16.53 35.60
N LEU A 265 9.71 16.12 35.94
CA LEU A 265 9.31 14.72 35.92
C LEU A 265 9.24 14.13 34.50
N ASP A 266 8.88 14.95 33.50
CA ASP A 266 8.87 14.54 32.08
C ASP A 266 10.27 14.15 31.57
N ILE A 267 11.33 14.75 32.13
CA ILE A 267 12.72 14.42 31.79
C ILE A 267 13.06 12.97 32.20
N PHE A 268 12.38 12.43 33.19
CA PHE A 268 12.62 11.06 33.69
C PHE A 268 11.65 10.02 33.09
N GLN A 269 10.75 10.45 32.21
CA GLN A 269 9.81 9.59 31.50
C GLN A 269 10.36 9.22 30.11
N GLY A 270 9.96 8.06 29.60
CA GLY A 270 10.38 7.54 28.30
C GLY A 270 11.45 6.44 28.36
N ASP A 271 11.63 5.72 27.27
CA ASP A 271 12.57 4.60 27.14
C ASP A 271 14.04 5.03 27.22
N VAL A 272 14.36 6.24 26.77
CA VAL A 272 15.72 6.80 26.78
C VAL A 272 16.17 7.23 28.18
N ASN A 273 15.23 7.64 29.04
CA ASN A 273 15.51 8.17 30.39
C ASN A 273 15.13 7.17 31.49
N ALA A 274 14.78 5.93 31.12
CA ALA A 274 14.51 4.85 32.05
C ALA A 274 15.75 4.55 32.92
N CYS A 275 15.53 4.23 34.20
CA CYS A 275 16.58 3.97 35.20
C CYS A 275 17.50 5.16 35.53
N SER A 276 17.06 6.39 35.25
CA SER A 276 17.73 7.60 35.72
C SER A 276 17.73 7.68 37.26
N ILE A 277 18.87 8.09 37.84
CA ILE A 277 19.04 8.23 39.29
C ILE A 277 18.40 9.55 39.73
N ILE A 278 17.43 9.48 40.66
CA ILE A 278 16.79 10.65 41.26
C ILE A 278 17.43 10.88 42.63
N ASP A 279 18.05 12.05 42.82
CA ASP A 279 18.50 12.54 44.12
C ASP A 279 17.41 13.43 44.73
N ILE A 280 16.87 13.02 45.90
CA ILE A 280 15.83 13.77 46.62
C ILE A 280 16.38 14.14 47.99
N THR A 281 16.59 15.43 48.21
CA THR A 281 16.87 15.99 49.52
C THR A 281 15.59 16.54 50.13
N TYR A 282 15.24 16.11 51.34
CA TYR A 282 14.08 16.58 52.09
C TYR A 282 14.49 17.07 53.48
N GLN A 283 13.77 18.06 54.02
CA GLN A 283 14.14 18.75 55.26
C GLN A 283 13.56 18.09 56.52
N ALA A 284 12.32 17.59 56.45
CA ALA A 284 11.68 16.83 57.52
C ALA A 284 11.15 15.49 57.00
N GLU A 285 11.06 14.49 57.88
CA GLU A 285 10.63 13.13 57.51
C GLU A 285 9.19 13.11 56.95
N GLU A 286 8.35 14.08 57.37
CA GLU A 286 6.98 14.29 56.91
C GLU A 286 6.90 14.78 55.45
N ASP A 287 7.97 15.40 54.93
CA ASP A 287 8.04 15.92 53.56
C ASP A 287 8.57 14.89 52.55
N LYS A 288 8.91 13.69 53.03
CA LYS A 288 9.40 12.60 52.18
C LYS A 288 8.34 12.23 51.13
N PRO A 289 8.64 12.36 49.82
CA PRO A 289 7.72 11.95 48.78
C PRO A 289 7.41 10.46 48.89
N GLN A 290 6.13 10.10 48.88
CA GLN A 290 5.71 8.71 48.90
C GLN A 290 5.53 8.22 47.47
N PHE A 291 6.30 7.20 47.10
CA PHE A 291 6.11 6.50 45.85
C PHE A 291 5.23 5.28 46.08
N VAL A 292 4.07 5.25 45.42
CA VAL A 292 3.16 4.11 45.44
C VAL A 292 3.32 3.37 44.12
N PRO A 293 3.96 2.19 44.09
CA PRO A 293 4.09 1.42 42.86
C PRO A 293 2.71 0.95 42.40
N PHE A 294 2.47 0.97 41.10
CA PHE A 294 1.31 0.28 40.54
C PHE A 294 1.66 -1.21 40.37
N GLU A 295 0.70 -2.10 40.65
CA GLU A 295 0.84 -3.50 40.22
C GLU A 295 0.75 -3.56 38.69
N ALA A 296 1.90 -3.63 38.03
CA ALA A 296 1.96 -3.73 36.58
C ALA A 296 1.42 -5.10 36.14
N THR A 297 0.25 -5.11 35.50
CA THR A 297 -0.18 -6.28 34.74
C THR A 297 0.48 -6.21 33.36
N ASN A 298 1.49 -7.04 33.11
CA ASN A 298 2.08 -7.14 31.77
C ASN A 298 1.06 -7.82 30.84
N PHE A 299 0.60 -7.10 29.80
CA PHE A 299 -0.35 -7.61 28.81
C PHE A 299 0.31 -8.18 27.56
N ASP A 300 1.63 -8.10 27.42
CA ASP A 300 2.36 -8.49 26.20
C ASP A 300 2.03 -9.92 25.78
N SER A 301 2.24 -10.89 26.68
CA SER A 301 1.89 -12.30 26.47
C SER A 301 0.40 -12.57 26.21
N LYS A 302 -0.50 -11.64 26.60
CA LYS A 302 -1.94 -11.81 26.34
C LYS A 302 -2.30 -11.54 24.88
N PHE A 303 -1.44 -10.86 24.12
CA PHE A 303 -1.67 -10.56 22.72
C PHE A 303 -1.05 -11.59 21.76
N ASP A 304 -0.16 -12.48 22.23
CA ASP A 304 0.52 -13.50 21.42
C ASP A 304 -0.43 -14.33 20.54
N SER A 305 -1.56 -14.77 21.09
CA SER A 305 -2.54 -15.56 20.33
C SER A 305 -3.22 -14.73 19.24
N THR A 306 -3.48 -13.46 19.52
CA THR A 306 -4.12 -12.53 18.58
C THR A 306 -3.15 -12.20 17.46
N GLU A 307 -1.89 -11.92 17.78
CA GLU A 307 -0.84 -11.66 16.81
C GLU A 307 -0.64 -12.86 15.88
N LYS A 308 -0.42 -14.07 16.43
CA LYS A 308 -0.23 -15.28 15.62
C LYS A 308 -1.40 -15.53 14.67
N SER A 309 -2.63 -15.42 15.16
CA SER A 309 -3.84 -15.58 14.33
C SER A 309 -3.98 -14.48 13.28
N THR A 310 -3.60 -13.25 13.61
CA THR A 310 -3.69 -12.10 12.70
C THR A 310 -2.69 -12.26 11.56
N THR A 311 -1.43 -12.57 11.89
CA THR A 311 -0.38 -12.87 10.92
C THR A 311 -0.78 -14.02 10.00
N GLU A 312 -1.19 -15.17 10.54
CA GLU A 312 -1.58 -16.34 9.74
C GLU A 312 -2.71 -16.01 8.75
N ARG A 313 -3.74 -15.27 9.20
CA ARG A 313 -4.85 -14.85 8.33
C ARG A 313 -4.43 -13.88 7.24
N ILE A 314 -3.47 -13.00 7.50
CA ILE A 314 -2.90 -12.10 6.48
C ILE A 314 -2.16 -12.94 5.43
N TYR A 315 -1.27 -13.85 5.84
CA TYR A 315 -0.58 -14.74 4.90
C TYR A 315 -1.56 -15.56 4.04
N SER A 316 -2.62 -16.11 4.65
CA SER A 316 -3.68 -16.81 3.91
C SER A 316 -4.50 -15.91 2.99
N ALA A 317 -4.59 -14.61 3.26
CA ALA A 317 -5.23 -13.68 2.35
C ALA A 317 -4.48 -13.60 1.02
N PHE A 318 -3.15 -13.70 1.07
CA PHE A 318 -2.27 -13.68 -0.10
C PHE A 318 -1.95 -15.08 -0.67
N GLY A 319 -2.46 -16.17 -0.08
CA GLY A 319 -2.11 -17.54 -0.50
C GLY A 319 -0.65 -17.89 -0.21
N GLN A 320 -0.08 -17.32 0.86
CA GLN A 320 1.33 -17.43 1.23
C GLN A 320 1.57 -18.36 2.45
N GLU A 321 0.70 -19.35 2.68
CA GLU A 321 0.78 -20.27 3.83
C GLU A 321 2.15 -20.94 3.95
N VAL A 322 2.75 -21.33 2.82
CA VAL A 322 4.07 -21.99 2.79
C VAL A 322 5.16 -21.06 3.34
N PHE A 323 5.13 -19.76 2.98
CA PHE A 323 6.08 -18.78 3.51
C PHE A 323 5.86 -18.51 4.99
N TYR A 324 4.62 -18.55 5.47
CA TYR A 324 4.31 -18.48 6.90
C TYR A 324 4.88 -19.69 7.66
N LEU A 325 4.74 -20.91 7.13
CA LEU A 325 5.29 -22.12 7.74
C LEU A 325 6.83 -22.07 7.83
N ILE A 326 7.49 -21.60 6.78
CA ILE A 326 8.95 -21.39 6.78
C ILE A 326 9.35 -20.33 7.82
N ARG A 327 8.66 -19.19 7.87
CA ARG A 327 8.91 -18.11 8.84
C ARG A 327 8.69 -18.56 10.28
N SER A 328 7.67 -19.37 10.53
CA SER A 328 7.34 -19.89 11.87
C SER A 328 8.22 -21.07 12.31
N GLY A 329 9.12 -21.55 11.45
CA GLY A 329 10.04 -22.65 11.75
C GLY A 329 9.39 -24.04 11.79
N LYS A 330 8.11 -24.18 11.43
CA LYS A 330 7.37 -25.46 11.51
C LYS A 330 7.87 -26.51 10.51
N THR A 331 8.32 -26.08 9.33
CA THR A 331 8.79 -26.96 8.24
C THR A 331 10.31 -27.09 8.16
N GLY A 332 11.06 -26.33 8.98
CA GLY A 332 12.51 -26.20 8.84
C GLY A 332 12.94 -25.35 7.64
N TRP A 333 14.20 -24.92 7.64
CA TRP A 333 14.82 -24.18 6.53
C TRP A 333 15.71 -25.14 5.73
N SER A 334 15.24 -25.61 4.58
CA SER A 334 16.06 -26.32 3.59
C SER A 334 15.94 -25.65 2.22
N GLY A 335 16.98 -25.74 1.40
CA GLY A 335 16.95 -25.20 0.04
C GLY A 335 15.84 -25.82 -0.83
N THR A 336 15.51 -27.09 -0.59
CA THR A 336 14.41 -27.80 -1.28
C THR A 336 13.04 -27.23 -0.92
N VAL A 337 12.76 -26.99 0.36
CA VAL A 337 11.49 -26.43 0.83
C VAL A 337 11.27 -25.02 0.27
N ILE A 338 12.35 -24.22 0.16
CA ILE A 338 12.26 -22.88 -0.42
C ILE A 338 12.01 -22.95 -1.93
N ALA A 339 12.67 -23.85 -2.65
CA ALA A 339 12.43 -24.04 -4.09
C ALA A 339 10.97 -24.46 -4.37
N GLU A 340 10.45 -25.43 -3.62
CA GLU A 340 9.04 -25.86 -3.71
C GLU A 340 8.07 -24.70 -3.38
N ALA A 341 8.39 -23.86 -2.40
CA ALA A 341 7.59 -22.67 -2.09
C ALA A 341 7.55 -21.67 -3.24
N TYR A 342 8.68 -21.46 -3.93
CA TYR A 342 8.74 -20.61 -5.12
C TYR A 342 7.91 -21.20 -6.26
N GLU A 343 8.01 -22.50 -6.54
CA GLU A 343 7.23 -23.16 -7.59
C GLU A 343 5.72 -23.09 -7.33
N TYR A 344 5.30 -23.38 -6.09
CA TYR A 344 3.90 -23.26 -5.66
C TYR A 344 3.39 -21.84 -5.90
N TYR A 345 4.12 -20.83 -5.42
CA TYR A 345 3.64 -19.46 -5.46
C TYR A 345 3.74 -18.85 -6.87
N ASN A 346 4.71 -19.26 -7.67
CA ASN A 346 4.73 -18.95 -9.11
C ASN A 346 3.50 -19.51 -9.82
N SER A 347 3.05 -20.70 -9.46
CA SER A 347 1.83 -21.29 -10.02
C SER A 347 0.58 -20.50 -9.57
N TYR A 348 0.58 -20.01 -8.33
CA TYR A 348 -0.50 -19.21 -7.76
C TYR A 348 -0.70 -17.89 -8.53
N VAL A 349 0.37 -17.13 -8.81
CA VAL A 349 0.30 -15.81 -9.49
C VAL A 349 0.27 -15.88 -11.03
N ALA A 350 0.24 -17.09 -11.60
CA ALA A 350 0.34 -17.28 -13.04
C ALA A 350 -0.85 -16.69 -13.81
N LYS A 351 -2.02 -16.49 -13.16
CA LYS A 351 -3.19 -15.88 -13.79
C LYS A 351 -2.97 -14.38 -14.02
N GLU A 352 -2.39 -13.70 -13.04
CA GLU A 352 -2.08 -12.28 -13.02
C GLU A 352 -1.03 -11.95 -14.09
N ARG A 353 0.07 -12.71 -14.16
CA ARG A 353 1.08 -12.56 -15.21
C ARG A 353 0.47 -12.67 -16.60
N ARG A 354 -0.33 -13.72 -16.83
CA ARG A 354 -1.05 -13.91 -18.10
C ARG A 354 -2.05 -12.80 -18.41
N ALA A 355 -2.63 -12.15 -17.40
CA ALA A 355 -3.53 -11.01 -17.62
C ALA A 355 -2.75 -9.79 -18.13
N ILE A 356 -1.60 -9.49 -17.52
CA ILE A 356 -0.72 -8.39 -17.93
C ILE A 356 -0.15 -8.66 -19.33
N SER A 357 0.41 -9.85 -19.58
CA SER A 357 0.92 -10.26 -20.91
C SER A 357 -0.13 -10.08 -22.02
N ARG A 358 -1.38 -10.48 -21.76
CA ARG A 358 -2.47 -10.30 -22.74
C ARG A 358 -2.82 -8.83 -22.97
N ALA A 359 -2.75 -7.99 -21.93
CA ALA A 359 -3.01 -6.55 -22.08
C ALA A 359 -1.91 -5.85 -22.89
N ILE A 360 -0.63 -6.18 -22.62
CA ILE A 360 0.50 -5.69 -23.38
C ILE A 360 0.39 -6.14 -24.84
N LYS A 361 0.15 -7.43 -25.09
CA LYS A 361 -0.07 -7.96 -26.44
C LYS A 361 -1.16 -7.19 -27.20
N ARG A 362 -2.30 -6.91 -26.55
CA ARG A 362 -3.40 -6.13 -27.17
C ARG A 362 -3.00 -4.73 -27.61
N ILE A 363 -2.00 -4.13 -26.97
CA ILE A 363 -1.48 -2.81 -27.37
C ILE A 363 -0.51 -3.00 -28.53
N PHE A 364 0.44 -3.93 -28.41
CA PHE A 364 1.46 -4.14 -29.43
C PHE A 364 0.95 -4.74 -30.74
N ASP A 365 -0.18 -5.45 -30.72
CA ASP A 365 -0.91 -5.89 -31.92
C ASP A 365 -1.38 -4.70 -32.80
N HIS A 366 -1.46 -3.50 -32.23
CA HIS A 366 -1.87 -2.25 -32.91
C HIS A 366 -0.77 -1.17 -32.91
N TRP A 367 0.47 -1.55 -32.60
CA TRP A 367 1.62 -0.65 -32.61
C TRP A 367 1.98 -0.25 -34.04
N PHE A 368 2.59 0.92 -34.20
CA PHE A 368 2.99 1.45 -35.51
C PHE A 368 4.09 0.62 -36.20
N GLU A 369 4.84 -0.18 -35.45
CA GLU A 369 5.90 -1.05 -35.96
C GLU A 369 5.91 -2.41 -35.25
N VAL A 370 6.59 -3.39 -35.87
CA VAL A 370 6.75 -4.72 -35.28
C VAL A 370 7.93 -4.71 -34.31
N VAL A 371 7.63 -4.49 -33.03
CA VAL A 371 8.63 -4.45 -31.96
C VAL A 371 9.00 -5.85 -31.49
N ASN A 372 7.99 -6.69 -31.19
CA ASN A 372 8.20 -8.05 -30.70
C ASN A 372 8.10 -9.05 -31.86
N ARG A 373 9.23 -9.45 -32.43
CA ARG A 373 9.29 -10.43 -33.54
C ARG A 373 9.07 -11.87 -33.09
N SER A 374 9.39 -12.18 -31.84
CA SER A 374 9.20 -13.53 -31.28
C SER A 374 7.72 -13.83 -30.98
N GLU A 375 6.89 -12.79 -30.90
CA GLU A 375 5.51 -12.83 -30.39
C GLU A 375 5.42 -13.36 -28.95
N ASP A 376 6.55 -13.42 -28.23
CA ASP A 376 6.59 -13.89 -26.85
C ASP A 376 6.37 -12.71 -25.89
N TYR A 377 5.19 -12.70 -25.25
CA TYR A 377 4.84 -11.74 -24.19
C TYR A 377 4.85 -12.41 -22.82
N THR A 378 5.42 -13.62 -22.71
CA THR A 378 5.46 -14.36 -21.45
C THR A 378 6.52 -13.81 -20.52
N VAL A 379 6.27 -13.99 -19.23
CA VAL A 379 7.07 -13.43 -18.14
C VAL A 379 7.79 -14.58 -17.48
N GLN A 380 9.10 -14.42 -17.28
CA GLN A 380 9.91 -15.43 -16.64
C GLN A 380 9.54 -15.52 -15.15
N PRO A 381 9.11 -16.68 -14.64
CA PRO A 381 8.84 -16.84 -13.21
C PRO A 381 10.11 -16.66 -12.37
N LEU A 382 9.97 -16.22 -11.12
CA LEU A 382 11.09 -16.14 -10.19
C LEU A 382 11.67 -17.54 -9.93
N VAL A 383 12.99 -17.66 -9.92
CA VAL A 383 13.66 -18.93 -9.59
C VAL A 383 14.45 -18.75 -8.29
N TYR A 384 14.39 -19.74 -7.42
CA TYR A 384 15.25 -19.77 -6.24
C TYR A 384 16.67 -20.18 -6.67
N VAL A 385 17.61 -19.25 -6.59
CA VAL A 385 19.02 -19.50 -6.94
C VAL A 385 19.72 -20.14 -5.74
N THR A 386 20.32 -21.32 -5.96
CA THR A 386 21.18 -21.96 -4.96
C THR A 386 22.65 -21.76 -5.33
N ASN A 387 23.56 -21.78 -4.36
CA ASN A 387 25.00 -21.63 -4.65
C ASN A 387 25.56 -22.74 -5.57
N GLU A 388 24.84 -23.85 -5.77
CA GLU A 388 25.22 -24.93 -6.67
C GLU A 388 24.85 -24.64 -8.14
N SER A 389 23.75 -23.91 -8.40
CA SER A 389 23.36 -23.55 -9.78
C SER A 389 24.31 -22.56 -10.45
N ASN A 390 25.12 -21.81 -9.69
CA ASN A 390 26.16 -20.93 -10.24
C ASN A 390 27.44 -21.67 -10.67
N LYS A 391 27.57 -22.98 -10.40
CA LYS A 391 28.75 -23.76 -10.79
C LYS A 391 28.66 -24.40 -12.18
N SER A 392 27.46 -24.51 -12.77
CA SER A 392 27.27 -25.18 -14.06
C SER A 392 27.63 -24.31 -15.27
N ASP A 393 27.62 -22.98 -15.15
CA ASP A 393 27.84 -22.07 -16.29
C ASP A 393 29.32 -21.66 -16.47
N GLY A 394 30.21 -22.14 -15.60
CA GLY A 394 31.65 -21.84 -15.63
C GLY A 394 32.53 -22.83 -16.40
N ALA A 395 31.96 -23.88 -17.00
CA ALA A 395 32.70 -25.00 -17.58
C ALA A 395 32.79 -24.99 -19.11
N HIS A 396 32.95 -23.82 -19.73
CA HIS A 396 33.37 -23.71 -21.14
C HIS A 396 34.41 -22.59 -21.30
N ASN A 397 35.63 -22.84 -20.82
CA ASN A 397 36.84 -22.20 -21.31
C ASN A 397 37.99 -23.19 -21.13
N ASN A 398 38.08 -24.15 -22.06
CA ASN A 398 39.34 -24.87 -22.27
C ASN A 398 40.17 -24.07 -23.30
N PRO A 399 41.41 -23.68 -22.96
CA PRO A 399 42.29 -23.04 -23.92
C PRO A 399 42.86 -24.09 -24.88
N GLU A 400 42.70 -23.85 -26.19
CA GLU A 400 43.67 -24.27 -27.20
C GLU A 400 44.73 -23.17 -27.39
#